data_AF-A0A7W0PEL6-F1
#
_entry.id   AF-A0A7W0PEL6-F1
#
_cell.length_a   1.000
_cell.length_b   1.000
_cell.length_c   1.000
_cell.angle_alpha   90.00
_cell.angle_beta   90.00
_cell.angle_gamma   90.00
#
_symmetry.space_group_name_H-M   'P 1'
#
loop_
_entity.id
_entity.type
_entity.pdbx_description
1 polymer ?
#
loop_
_entity_poly.entity_id
_entity_poly.type
_entity_poly.pdbx_seq_one_letter_code
_entity_poly.pdbx_strand_id
1 'polypeptide(L)'
;MNRRIFGIETEYGVTCTFRGQRRLSPDEVARYLFRRVVSWGRSSNVFLRNGARLYLDVGSHPEYATPECDNLRELVIHDRAGERILEGLLVDAEARLHEEGVTGDIYLFKNNTDSAGNSYGCHENYLVGRQGEFSRLADVLIPFLVSRQLVCGAGKIQQTPRGAVYCVSQRAEHIWEGVSSATTRSRPIINTRDEPHADAEKYRRLHVIVGDSNMNETTTLLKVTITDLVLRMIEAGVVLRDMSLENPIRAIREISHDMSGRRRVRLANGRELSGLEIQSEYHSRCADFADKEGFGGDLIDMLELWGRTLKAIDSQ
;
A
#
# COMPACT_ATOMS: atom_id res chain seq x y z
N MET A 1 7.15 -20.23 -2.74
CA MET A 1 7.29 -19.99 -4.19
C MET A 1 8.60 -19.23 -4.44
N ASN A 2 9.46 -19.61 -5.40
CA ASN A 2 10.76 -18.95 -5.59
C ASN A 2 10.71 -17.66 -6.43
N ARG A 3 9.76 -17.57 -7.35
CA ARG A 3 9.49 -16.39 -8.21
C ARG A 3 8.00 -16.07 -8.14
N ARG A 4 7.66 -14.84 -7.79
CA ARG A 4 6.27 -14.39 -7.57
C ARG A 4 5.99 -13.21 -8.49
N ILE A 5 4.75 -13.11 -8.98
CA ILE A 5 4.27 -11.91 -9.66
C ILE A 5 3.76 -10.90 -8.63
N PHE A 6 4.17 -9.65 -8.80
CA PHE A 6 3.80 -8.50 -7.98
C PHE A 6 3.15 -7.42 -8.83
N GLY A 7 2.33 -6.58 -8.20
CA GLY A 7 1.82 -5.35 -8.78
C GLY A 7 1.49 -4.31 -7.72
N ILE A 8 1.58 -3.04 -8.07
CA ILE A 8 1.16 -1.91 -7.24
C ILE A 8 0.11 -1.10 -8.00
N GLU A 9 -0.98 -0.78 -7.33
CA GLU A 9 -2.02 0.16 -7.78
C GLU A 9 -1.90 1.42 -6.93
N THR A 10 -1.58 2.56 -7.52
CA THR A 10 -1.42 3.83 -6.79
C THR A 10 -2.44 4.85 -7.28
N GLU A 11 -3.35 5.24 -6.40
CA GLU A 11 -4.25 6.38 -6.59
C GLU A 11 -3.55 7.69 -6.19
N TYR A 12 -3.74 8.73 -6.99
CA TYR A 12 -3.16 10.06 -6.75
C TYR A 12 -4.23 11.06 -6.35
N GLY A 13 -4.00 11.77 -5.24
CA GLY A 13 -4.80 12.94 -4.88
C GLY A 13 -4.58 14.05 -5.90
N VAL A 14 -5.63 14.78 -6.27
CA VAL A 14 -5.54 15.85 -7.29
C VAL A 14 -6.26 17.12 -6.82
N THR A 15 -5.65 18.28 -7.06
CA THR A 15 -6.28 19.58 -6.82
C THR A 15 -5.73 20.63 -7.78
N CYS A 16 -6.49 21.68 -8.04
CA CYS A 16 -6.02 22.87 -8.75
C CYS A 16 -6.32 24.11 -7.90
N THR A 17 -5.30 24.91 -7.62
CA THR A 17 -5.43 26.08 -6.74
C THR A 17 -4.80 27.32 -7.35
N PHE A 18 -5.32 28.49 -6.98
CA PHE A 18 -4.73 29.78 -7.29
C PHE A 18 -4.79 30.66 -6.04
N ARG A 19 -3.64 31.14 -5.56
CA ARG A 19 -3.53 31.93 -4.32
C ARG A 19 -4.20 31.26 -3.11
N GLY A 20 -3.99 29.95 -2.96
CA GLY A 20 -4.52 29.17 -1.84
C GLY A 20 -6.02 28.84 -1.91
N GLN A 21 -6.72 29.24 -2.98
CA GLN A 21 -8.13 28.91 -3.20
C GLN A 21 -8.27 27.87 -4.30
N ARG A 22 -9.14 26.87 -4.10
CA ARG A 22 -9.48 25.88 -5.13
C ARG A 22 -10.09 26.60 -6.34
N ARG A 23 -9.60 26.26 -7.54
CA ARG A 23 -10.10 26.82 -8.81
C ARG A 23 -10.93 25.85 -9.62
N LEU A 24 -10.50 24.60 -9.66
CA LEU A 24 -11.23 23.54 -10.33
C LEU A 24 -11.56 22.44 -9.34
N SER A 25 -12.70 21.79 -9.54
CA SER A 25 -13.02 20.55 -8.85
C SER A 25 -12.06 19.42 -9.26
N PRO A 26 -11.84 18.40 -8.41
CA PRO A 26 -11.02 17.25 -8.77
C PRO A 26 -11.44 16.60 -10.11
N ASP A 27 -12.75 16.50 -10.35
CA ASP A 27 -13.31 15.98 -11.61
C ASP A 27 -12.90 16.80 -12.83
N GLU A 28 -12.90 18.13 -12.73
CA GLU A 28 -12.46 19.01 -13.82
C GLU A 28 -10.97 18.84 -14.07
N VAL A 29 -10.14 18.83 -13.01
CA VAL A 29 -8.70 18.62 -13.16
C VAL A 29 -8.40 17.24 -13.77
N ALA A 30 -9.09 16.20 -13.33
CA ALA A 30 -8.98 14.85 -13.87
C ALA A 30 -9.31 14.82 -15.38
N ARG A 31 -10.33 15.56 -15.83
CA ARG A 31 -10.65 15.69 -17.26
C ARG A 31 -9.54 16.39 -18.04
N TYR A 32 -8.91 17.43 -17.49
CA TYR A 32 -7.76 18.08 -18.14
C TYR A 32 -6.57 17.13 -18.27
N LEU A 33 -6.21 16.43 -17.18
CA LEU A 33 -5.15 15.42 -17.17
C LEU A 33 -5.40 14.34 -18.23
N PHE A 34 -6.60 13.76 -18.23
CA PHE A 34 -6.93 12.61 -19.09
C PHE A 34 -7.37 12.99 -20.51
N ARG A 35 -7.48 14.27 -20.87
CA ARG A 35 -7.82 14.67 -22.25
C ARG A 35 -6.82 14.09 -23.27
N ARG A 36 -5.53 13.99 -22.90
CA ARG A 36 -4.49 13.34 -23.74
C ARG A 36 -4.62 11.81 -23.75
N VAL A 37 -4.99 11.22 -22.63
CA VAL A 37 -5.21 9.77 -22.50
C VAL A 37 -6.40 9.31 -23.35
N VAL A 38 -7.49 10.06 -23.31
CA VAL A 38 -8.69 9.82 -24.12
C VAL A 38 -8.37 9.95 -25.61
N SER A 39 -7.48 10.86 -26.03
CA SER A 39 -7.08 10.92 -27.44
C SER A 39 -6.22 9.73 -27.88
N TRP A 40 -5.49 9.09 -26.96
CA TRP A 40 -4.73 7.86 -27.25
C TRP A 40 -5.61 6.62 -27.42
N GLY A 41 -6.59 6.43 -26.52
CA GLY A 41 -7.33 5.17 -26.41
C GLY A 41 -8.84 5.26 -26.51
N ARG A 42 -9.41 6.46 -26.76
CA ARG A 42 -10.86 6.76 -26.73
C ARG A 42 -11.56 6.41 -25.39
N SER A 43 -10.78 6.21 -24.34
CA SER A 43 -11.22 5.77 -23.02
C SER A 43 -10.39 6.47 -21.95
N SER A 44 -10.98 6.75 -20.79
CA SER A 44 -10.26 7.19 -19.59
C SER A 44 -9.60 6.04 -18.83
N ASN A 45 -9.62 4.83 -19.40
CA ASN A 45 -8.99 3.61 -18.89
C ASN A 45 -8.23 2.97 -20.05
N VAL A 46 -6.91 2.98 -19.98
CA VAL A 46 -6.02 2.52 -21.05
C VAL A 46 -4.87 1.68 -20.51
N PHE A 47 -4.35 0.80 -21.36
CA PHE A 47 -3.06 0.15 -21.15
C PHE A 47 -1.97 0.94 -21.87
N LEU A 48 -0.86 1.18 -21.19
CA LEU A 48 0.29 1.92 -21.68
C LEU A 48 1.30 0.99 -22.36
N ARG A 49 2.22 1.56 -23.14
CA ARG A 49 3.25 0.79 -23.86
C ARG A 49 4.19 0.00 -22.96
N ASN A 50 4.36 0.44 -21.70
CA ASN A 50 5.17 -0.26 -20.70
C ASN A 50 4.38 -1.37 -19.98
N GLY A 51 3.16 -1.70 -20.42
CA GLY A 51 2.29 -2.73 -19.83
C GLY A 51 1.44 -2.25 -18.65
N ALA A 52 1.72 -1.06 -18.10
CA ALA A 52 0.92 -0.50 -17.02
C ALA A 52 -0.51 -0.18 -17.45
N ARG A 53 -1.43 -0.11 -16.49
CA ARG A 53 -2.78 0.41 -16.70
C ARG A 53 -2.91 1.78 -16.06
N LEU A 54 -3.44 2.74 -16.80
CA LEU A 54 -3.72 4.10 -16.34
C LEU A 54 -5.20 4.38 -16.51
N TYR A 55 -5.87 4.75 -15.41
CA TYR A 55 -7.30 5.02 -15.45
C TYR A 55 -7.75 6.06 -14.42
N LEU A 56 -9.00 6.50 -14.54
CA LEU A 56 -9.68 7.27 -13.49
C LEU A 56 -10.51 6.31 -12.63
N ASP A 57 -10.18 6.24 -11.34
CA ASP A 57 -10.92 5.44 -10.38
C ASP A 57 -12.07 6.23 -9.71
N VAL A 58 -12.78 5.61 -8.78
CA VAL A 58 -13.89 6.21 -8.03
C VAL A 58 -13.42 7.48 -7.32
N GLY A 59 -14.18 8.56 -7.51
CA GLY A 59 -13.83 9.88 -6.98
C GLY A 59 -12.87 10.68 -7.88
N SER A 60 -12.68 10.24 -9.13
CA SER A 60 -11.87 10.93 -10.15
C SER A 60 -10.38 11.02 -9.82
N HIS A 61 -9.89 10.12 -8.97
CA HIS A 61 -8.45 9.99 -8.75
C HIS A 61 -7.80 9.34 -9.97
N PRO A 62 -6.73 9.94 -10.52
CA PRO A 62 -5.84 9.23 -11.42
C PRO A 62 -5.25 8.02 -10.71
N GLU A 63 -5.36 6.85 -11.31
CA GLU A 63 -4.79 5.62 -10.79
C GLU A 63 -3.84 4.99 -11.81
N TYR A 64 -2.63 4.68 -11.36
CA TYR A 64 -1.64 3.96 -12.12
C TYR A 64 -1.42 2.58 -11.48
N ALA A 65 -1.70 1.52 -12.23
CA ALA A 65 -1.35 0.15 -11.87
C ALA A 65 -0.12 -0.28 -12.67
N THR A 66 0.91 -0.74 -11.97
CA THR A 66 2.15 -1.24 -12.60
C THR A 66 1.85 -2.41 -13.54
N PRO A 67 2.68 -2.67 -14.57
CA PRO A 67 2.68 -3.99 -15.18
C PRO A 67 3.01 -5.06 -14.13
N GLU A 68 2.70 -6.31 -14.47
CA GLU A 68 3.13 -7.48 -13.71
C GLU A 68 4.67 -7.54 -13.66
N CYS A 69 5.22 -7.52 -12.46
CA CYS A 69 6.66 -7.61 -12.24
C CYS A 69 6.98 -8.89 -11.48
N ASP A 70 8.09 -9.55 -11.80
CA ASP A 70 8.58 -10.71 -11.03
C ASP A 70 9.92 -10.48 -10.34
N ASN A 71 10.42 -9.25 -10.46
CA ASN A 71 11.56 -8.71 -9.75
C ASN A 71 11.11 -7.50 -8.89
N LEU A 72 11.57 -7.46 -7.65
CA LEU A 72 11.18 -6.44 -6.66
C LEU A 72 11.67 -5.03 -7.03
N ARG A 73 12.88 -4.89 -7.61
CA ARG A 73 13.39 -3.59 -8.08
C ARG A 73 12.66 -3.12 -9.32
N GLU A 74 12.36 -4.01 -10.26
CA GLU A 74 11.56 -3.66 -11.45
C GLU A 74 10.18 -3.13 -11.05
N LEU A 75 9.54 -3.74 -10.04
CA LEU A 75 8.28 -3.23 -9.49
C LEU A 75 8.40 -1.78 -9.01
N VAL A 76 9.45 -1.46 -8.23
CA VAL A 76 9.68 -0.10 -7.73
C VAL A 76 10.00 0.86 -8.88
N ILE A 77 10.77 0.42 -9.88
CA ILE A 77 11.04 1.21 -11.09
C ILE A 77 9.74 1.53 -11.83
N HIS A 78 8.83 0.56 -11.96
CA HIS A 78 7.55 0.76 -12.62
C HIS A 78 6.59 1.66 -11.81
N ASP A 79 6.60 1.56 -10.48
CA ASP A 79 5.86 2.49 -9.60
C ASP A 79 6.37 3.94 -9.79
N ARG A 80 7.70 4.13 -9.90
CA ARG A 80 8.30 5.43 -10.22
C ARG A 80 8.02 5.91 -11.63
N ALA A 81 7.98 5.00 -12.61
CA ALA A 81 7.58 5.35 -13.96
C ALA A 81 6.15 5.92 -13.98
N GLY A 82 5.26 5.40 -13.13
CA GLY A 82 3.91 5.95 -12.93
C GLY A 82 3.94 7.43 -12.51
N GLU A 83 4.77 7.78 -11.53
CA GLU A 83 4.92 9.18 -11.10
C GLU A 83 5.37 10.09 -12.25
N ARG A 84 6.35 9.64 -13.06
CA ARG A 84 6.86 10.42 -14.21
C ARG A 84 5.85 10.57 -15.34
N ILE A 85 5.03 9.54 -15.58
CA ILE A 85 3.95 9.60 -16.57
C ILE A 85 2.90 10.62 -16.12
N LEU A 86 2.50 10.58 -14.85
CA LEU A 86 1.52 11.49 -14.27
C LEU A 86 2.03 12.93 -14.22
N GLU A 87 3.31 13.13 -13.90
CA GLU A 87 4.00 14.43 -13.99
C GLU A 87 3.95 15.00 -15.42
N GLY A 88 4.20 14.17 -16.44
CA GLY A 88 4.05 14.58 -17.83
C GLY A 88 2.62 15.01 -18.20
N LEU A 89 1.61 14.28 -17.71
CA LEU A 89 0.20 14.64 -17.91
C LEU A 89 -0.18 15.95 -17.21
N LEU A 90 0.40 16.20 -16.03
CA LEU A 90 0.23 17.44 -15.28
C LEU A 90 0.77 18.62 -16.09
N VAL A 91 2.01 18.54 -16.59
CA VAL A 91 2.62 19.61 -17.40
C VAL A 91 1.77 19.93 -18.63
N ASP A 92 1.29 18.90 -19.34
CA ASP A 92 0.39 19.10 -20.47
C ASP A 92 -0.95 19.73 -20.07
N ALA A 93 -1.49 19.36 -18.91
CA ALA A 93 -2.75 19.90 -18.41
C ALA A 93 -2.63 21.38 -18.02
N GLU A 94 -1.54 21.77 -17.36
CA GLU A 94 -1.27 23.18 -16.99
C GLU A 94 -1.05 24.05 -18.23
N ALA A 95 -0.30 23.57 -19.23
CA ALA A 95 -0.14 24.28 -20.50
C ALA A 95 -1.51 24.61 -21.13
N ARG A 96 -2.41 23.63 -21.18
CA ARG A 96 -3.78 23.80 -21.71
C ARG A 96 -4.64 24.74 -20.87
N LEU A 97 -4.55 24.67 -19.54
CA LEU A 97 -5.25 25.61 -18.66
C LEU A 97 -4.83 27.04 -18.96
N HIS A 98 -3.52 27.28 -19.12
CA HIS A 98 -2.99 28.59 -19.46
C HIS A 98 -3.42 29.06 -20.86
N GLU A 99 -3.43 28.19 -21.87
CA GLU A 99 -3.95 28.50 -23.21
C GLU A 99 -5.43 28.89 -23.19
N GLU A 100 -6.22 28.26 -22.32
CA GLU A 100 -7.64 28.57 -22.12
C GLU A 100 -7.86 29.80 -21.19
N GLY A 101 -6.80 30.47 -20.75
CA GLY A 101 -6.85 31.67 -19.90
C GLY A 101 -7.19 31.39 -18.43
N VAL A 102 -7.16 30.12 -18.00
CA VAL A 102 -7.41 29.71 -16.62
C VAL A 102 -6.10 29.79 -15.83
N THR A 103 -6.06 30.61 -14.78
CA THR A 103 -4.89 30.70 -13.89
C THR A 103 -5.05 29.75 -12.70
N GLY A 104 -4.12 28.83 -12.53
CA GLY A 104 -4.06 27.93 -11.38
C GLY A 104 -3.00 26.84 -11.56
N ASP A 105 -2.46 26.38 -10.44
CA ASP A 105 -1.45 25.33 -10.40
C ASP A 105 -2.13 24.00 -10.06
N ILE A 106 -1.82 22.95 -10.83
CA ILE A 106 -2.30 21.60 -10.58
C ILE A 106 -1.29 20.90 -9.64
N TYR A 107 -1.81 20.23 -8.62
CA TYR A 107 -1.01 19.38 -7.74
C TYR A 107 -1.51 17.94 -7.80
N LEU A 108 -0.55 17.02 -7.91
CA LEU A 108 -0.75 15.59 -7.73
C LEU A 108 -0.04 15.14 -6.46
N PHE A 109 -0.73 14.36 -5.64
CA PHE A 109 -0.22 13.87 -4.36
C PHE A 109 -0.21 12.35 -4.34
N LYS A 110 0.98 11.77 -4.17
CA LYS A 110 1.14 10.35 -3.82
C LYS A 110 1.12 10.22 -2.29
N ASN A 111 -0.08 10.28 -1.74
CA ASN A 111 -0.39 10.11 -0.32
C ASN A 111 -1.71 9.31 -0.21
N ASN A 112 -2.39 9.32 0.95
CA ASN A 112 -3.60 8.50 1.14
C ASN A 112 -4.79 9.26 1.71
N THR A 113 -4.66 10.54 2.05
CA THR A 113 -5.73 11.31 2.67
C THR A 113 -5.72 12.76 2.22
N ASP A 114 -6.89 13.37 2.07
CA ASP A 114 -7.02 14.81 1.89
C ASP A 114 -7.43 15.53 3.18
N SER A 115 -7.50 16.86 3.12
CA SER A 115 -7.91 17.70 4.25
C SER A 115 -9.42 17.62 4.56
N ALA A 116 -10.23 17.05 3.65
CA ALA A 116 -11.66 16.82 3.86
C ALA A 116 -11.92 15.47 4.55
N GLY A 117 -10.89 14.67 4.81
CA GLY A 117 -10.99 13.36 5.46
C GLY A 117 -11.31 12.22 4.49
N ASN A 118 -11.30 12.46 3.18
CA ASN A 118 -11.35 11.40 2.19
C ASN A 118 -10.03 10.63 2.18
N SER A 119 -10.08 9.38 1.76
CA SER A 119 -8.88 8.56 1.62
C SER A 119 -8.90 7.70 0.36
N TYR A 120 -7.74 7.59 -0.26
CA TYR A 120 -7.43 6.84 -1.49
C TYR A 120 -6.23 5.91 -1.25
N GLY A 121 -6.10 4.88 -2.09
CA GLY A 121 -5.27 3.70 -1.81
C GLY A 121 -3.91 3.65 -2.52
N CYS A 122 -2.97 2.94 -1.87
CA CYS A 122 -1.89 2.24 -2.55
C CYS A 122 -2.11 0.75 -2.28
N HIS A 123 -2.53 0.00 -3.30
CA HIS A 123 -2.80 -1.42 -3.16
C HIS A 123 -1.63 -2.25 -3.66
N GLU A 124 -1.36 -3.33 -2.96
CA GLU A 124 -0.33 -4.29 -3.32
C GLU A 124 -0.99 -5.58 -3.78
N ASN A 125 -0.49 -6.13 -4.88
CA ASN A 125 -0.98 -7.36 -5.48
C ASN A 125 0.14 -8.40 -5.45
N TYR A 126 -0.17 -9.58 -4.93
CA TYR A 126 0.77 -10.71 -4.84
C TYR A 126 0.11 -11.95 -5.45
N LEU A 127 0.75 -12.57 -6.43
CA LEU A 127 0.33 -13.89 -6.90
C LEU A 127 0.62 -14.93 -5.82
N VAL A 128 -0.38 -15.66 -5.36
CA VAL A 128 -0.21 -16.75 -4.38
C VAL A 128 -0.75 -18.06 -4.94
N GLY A 129 -0.21 -19.18 -4.48
CA GLY A 129 -0.72 -20.50 -4.85
C GLY A 129 -2.17 -20.69 -4.36
N ARG A 130 -2.98 -21.45 -5.11
CA ARG A 130 -4.37 -21.76 -4.72
C ARG A 130 -4.49 -22.91 -3.73
N GLN A 131 -3.40 -23.64 -3.48
CA GLN A 131 -3.36 -24.74 -2.51
C GLN A 131 -3.55 -24.23 -1.08
N GLY A 132 -4.36 -24.93 -0.30
CA GLY A 132 -4.66 -24.59 1.09
C GLY A 132 -5.89 -23.67 1.27
N GLU A 133 -6.24 -23.44 2.53
CA GLU A 133 -7.37 -22.57 2.90
C GLU A 133 -6.91 -21.11 2.95
N PHE A 134 -7.56 -20.23 2.17
CA PHE A 134 -7.24 -18.80 2.15
C PHE A 134 -7.41 -18.12 3.52
N SER A 135 -8.37 -18.59 4.33
CA SER A 135 -8.56 -18.11 5.71
C SER A 135 -7.30 -18.25 6.54
N ARG A 136 -6.59 -19.39 6.45
CA ARG A 136 -5.33 -19.61 7.19
C ARG A 136 -4.23 -18.64 6.75
N LEU A 137 -4.14 -18.34 5.45
CA LEU A 137 -3.23 -17.32 4.95
C LEU A 137 -3.57 -15.96 5.56
N ALA A 138 -4.85 -15.58 5.57
CA ALA A 138 -5.30 -14.31 6.13
C ALA A 138 -5.04 -14.22 7.64
N ASP A 139 -5.35 -15.27 8.41
CA ASP A 139 -5.15 -15.31 9.87
C ASP A 139 -3.69 -15.09 10.25
N VAL A 140 -2.76 -15.67 9.48
CA VAL A 140 -1.33 -15.50 9.70
C VAL A 140 -0.82 -14.16 9.15
N LEU A 141 -1.44 -13.60 8.12
CA LEU A 141 -0.94 -12.38 7.47
C LEU A 141 -1.47 -11.09 8.13
N ILE A 142 -2.69 -11.10 8.69
CA ILE A 142 -3.31 -9.91 9.27
C ILE A 142 -2.48 -9.30 10.41
N PRO A 143 -1.97 -10.05 11.41
CA PRO A 143 -1.17 -9.47 12.49
C PRO A 143 0.10 -8.79 11.97
N PHE A 144 0.75 -9.40 10.99
CA PHE A 144 1.89 -8.81 10.28
C PHE A 144 1.48 -7.50 9.59
N LEU A 145 0.45 -7.51 8.76
CA LEU A 145 0.02 -6.34 8.00
C LEU A 145 -0.42 -5.17 8.89
N VAL A 146 -1.12 -5.46 10.00
CA VAL A 146 -1.56 -4.47 10.99
C VAL A 146 -0.38 -3.78 11.66
N SER A 147 0.69 -4.51 11.95
CA SER A 147 1.88 -3.98 12.64
C SER A 147 2.97 -3.45 11.69
N ARG A 148 2.92 -3.83 10.40
CA ARG A 148 3.88 -3.42 9.34
C ARG A 148 3.97 -1.91 9.16
N GLN A 149 2.91 -1.18 9.51
CA GLN A 149 2.92 0.29 9.47
C GLN A 149 4.03 0.92 10.31
N LEU A 150 4.49 0.27 11.39
CA LEU A 150 5.62 0.76 12.19
C LEU A 150 6.90 0.90 11.36
N VAL A 151 7.05 0.07 10.33
CA VAL A 151 8.26 -0.03 9.51
C VAL A 151 8.08 0.70 8.17
N CYS A 152 6.86 0.75 7.64
CA CYS A 152 6.58 1.24 6.28
C CYS A 152 5.56 2.40 6.21
N GLY A 153 5.13 2.96 7.35
CA GLY A 153 4.17 4.06 7.39
C GLY A 153 4.72 5.35 6.77
N ALA A 154 3.86 6.13 6.12
CA ALA A 154 4.23 7.40 5.49
C ALA A 154 4.10 8.61 6.44
N GLY A 155 3.46 8.42 7.60
CA GLY A 155 3.23 9.46 8.59
C GLY A 155 2.07 10.40 8.23
N LYS A 156 1.35 10.87 9.24
CA LYS A 156 0.30 11.89 9.13
C LYS A 156 0.23 12.74 10.38
N ILE A 157 -0.12 14.01 10.24
CA ILE A 157 -0.64 14.80 11.36
C ILE A 157 -2.17 14.67 11.36
N GLN A 158 -2.72 14.03 12.38
CA GLN A 158 -4.15 13.90 12.58
C GLN A 158 -4.63 14.99 13.55
N GLN A 159 -5.64 15.76 13.13
CA GLN A 159 -6.32 16.70 14.01
C GLN A 159 -7.29 15.94 14.91
N THR A 160 -7.15 16.13 16.22
CA THR A 160 -8.07 15.59 17.24
C THR A 160 -8.66 16.74 18.06
N PRO A 161 -9.77 16.51 18.79
CA PRO A 161 -10.30 17.51 19.71
C PRO A 161 -9.31 17.97 20.80
N ARG A 162 -8.24 17.19 21.05
CA ARG A 162 -7.20 17.49 22.04
C ARG A 162 -5.95 18.13 21.42
N GLY A 163 -5.96 18.41 20.13
CA GLY A 163 -4.83 18.94 19.38
C GLY A 163 -4.33 18.01 18.28
N ALA A 164 -3.31 18.46 17.56
CA ALA A 164 -2.66 17.70 16.51
C ALA A 164 -1.80 16.58 17.11
N VAL A 165 -1.96 15.37 16.59
CA VAL A 165 -1.13 14.21 16.95
C VAL A 165 -0.47 13.64 15.71
N TYR A 166 0.74 13.12 15.84
CA TYR A 166 1.38 12.37 14.78
C TYR A 166 0.89 10.93 14.79
N CYS A 167 0.54 10.40 13.63
CA CYS A 167 0.20 9.01 13.39
C CYS A 167 1.22 8.43 12.41
N VAL A 168 1.62 7.17 12.63
CA VAL A 168 2.60 6.48 11.80
C VAL A 168 2.01 6.14 10.42
N SER A 169 0.74 5.76 10.34
CA SER A 169 0.05 5.46 9.08
C SER A 169 -1.01 6.50 8.72
N GLN A 170 -1.08 6.85 7.44
CA GLN A 170 -2.18 7.64 6.87
C GLN A 170 -3.46 6.81 6.69
N ARG A 171 -3.34 5.51 6.41
CA ARG A 171 -4.47 4.62 6.10
C ARG A 171 -5.20 4.06 7.31
N ALA A 172 -4.53 3.90 8.46
CA ALA A 172 -5.07 3.15 9.62
C ALA A 172 -6.49 3.57 10.07
N GLU A 173 -6.80 4.87 10.08
CA GLU A 173 -8.13 5.38 10.47
C GLU A 173 -9.23 5.09 9.44
N HIS A 174 -8.86 4.75 8.21
CA HIS A 174 -9.77 4.54 7.10
C HIS A 174 -9.97 3.05 6.76
N ILE A 175 -9.40 2.13 7.53
CA ILE A 175 -9.62 0.68 7.44
C ILE A 175 -10.74 0.27 8.40
N TRP A 176 -11.70 -0.52 7.93
CA TRP A 176 -12.91 -0.87 8.69
C TRP A 176 -13.18 -2.37 8.84
N GLU A 177 -12.62 -3.21 7.97
CA GLU A 177 -12.81 -4.67 8.01
C GLU A 177 -11.48 -5.42 7.92
N GLY A 178 -11.40 -6.62 8.49
CA GLY A 178 -10.20 -7.45 8.35
C GLY A 178 -10.10 -8.01 6.93
N VAL A 179 -11.20 -8.58 6.45
CA VAL A 179 -11.29 -9.30 5.18
C VAL A 179 -12.64 -9.00 4.53
N SER A 180 -12.67 -8.59 3.27
CA SER A 180 -13.90 -8.21 2.55
C SER A 180 -13.68 -8.22 1.05
N SER A 181 -14.73 -8.30 0.23
CA SER A 181 -14.60 -8.21 -1.24
C SER A 181 -14.77 -6.77 -1.77
N ALA A 182 -15.30 -5.84 -0.96
CA ALA A 182 -15.50 -4.45 -1.35
C ALA A 182 -14.28 -3.56 -1.00
N THR A 183 -13.87 -2.70 -1.93
CA THR A 183 -12.71 -1.79 -1.74
C THR A 183 -13.11 -0.40 -1.24
N THR A 184 -14.32 0.08 -1.58
CA THR A 184 -14.71 1.48 -1.33
C THR A 184 -15.57 1.70 -0.08
N ARG A 185 -16.47 0.76 0.28
CA ARG A 185 -17.38 0.88 1.43
C ARG A 185 -16.85 0.26 2.73
N SER A 186 -16.22 -0.91 2.65
CA SER A 186 -15.72 -1.64 3.83
C SER A 186 -14.20 -1.55 4.04
N ARG A 187 -13.42 -1.22 3.00
CA ARG A 187 -11.95 -1.04 3.04
C ARG A 187 -11.27 -2.09 3.96
N PRO A 188 -11.24 -3.37 3.56
CA PRO A 188 -10.65 -4.44 4.35
C PRO A 188 -9.12 -4.31 4.50
N ILE A 189 -8.46 -5.12 5.32
CA ILE A 189 -6.99 -5.25 5.28
C ILE A 189 -6.59 -6.06 4.04
N ILE A 190 -7.30 -7.17 3.80
CA ILE A 190 -7.14 -8.08 2.66
C ILE A 190 -8.44 -8.10 1.86
N ASN A 191 -8.36 -7.79 0.56
CA ASN A 191 -9.48 -7.94 -0.34
C ASN A 191 -9.60 -9.38 -0.87
N THR A 192 -10.80 -9.94 -0.86
CA THR A 192 -11.08 -11.34 -1.25
C THR A 192 -11.67 -11.52 -2.64
N ARG A 193 -11.64 -10.48 -3.49
CA ARG A 193 -12.10 -10.61 -4.87
C ARG A 193 -11.25 -11.64 -5.62
N ASP A 194 -11.87 -12.73 -6.05
CA ASP A 194 -11.19 -13.86 -6.72
C ASP A 194 -11.04 -13.58 -8.23
N GLU A 195 -10.25 -12.55 -8.56
CA GLU A 195 -9.87 -12.17 -9.93
C GLU A 195 -8.35 -12.36 -10.10
N PRO A 196 -7.88 -13.59 -10.37
CA PRO A 196 -6.45 -13.92 -10.31
C PRO A 196 -5.64 -13.32 -11.47
N HIS A 197 -6.28 -12.95 -12.58
CA HIS A 197 -5.63 -12.58 -13.85
C HIS A 197 -4.56 -13.59 -14.31
N ALA A 198 -4.75 -14.84 -13.90
CA ALA A 198 -3.92 -16.00 -14.19
C ALA A 198 -4.82 -17.25 -14.26
N ASP A 199 -4.22 -18.42 -14.45
CA ASP A 199 -4.92 -19.70 -14.37
C ASP A 199 -5.61 -19.84 -13.00
N ALA A 200 -6.94 -19.75 -13.01
CA ALA A 200 -7.74 -19.72 -11.82
C ALA A 200 -7.60 -21.02 -11.02
N GLU A 201 -7.29 -22.17 -11.61
CA GLU A 201 -7.13 -23.42 -10.83
C GLU A 201 -5.85 -23.41 -10.00
N LYS A 202 -4.83 -22.67 -10.44
CA LYS A 202 -3.47 -22.73 -9.85
C LYS A 202 -3.19 -21.57 -8.92
N TYR A 203 -3.76 -20.40 -9.17
CA TYR A 203 -3.34 -19.17 -8.50
C TYR A 203 -4.52 -18.33 -7.97
N ARG A 204 -4.19 -17.46 -7.01
CA ARG A 204 -5.03 -16.36 -6.55
C ARG A 204 -4.22 -15.06 -6.61
N ARG A 205 -4.93 -13.93 -6.74
CA ARG A 205 -4.36 -12.61 -6.54
C ARG A 205 -4.69 -12.15 -5.12
N LEU A 206 -3.68 -12.15 -4.25
CA LEU A 206 -3.80 -11.57 -2.92
C LEU A 206 -3.73 -10.05 -3.06
N HIS A 207 -4.83 -9.37 -2.75
CA HIS A 207 -4.95 -7.91 -2.87
C HIS A 207 -4.95 -7.27 -1.48
N VAL A 208 -3.90 -6.51 -1.17
CA VAL A 208 -3.65 -5.90 0.14
C VAL A 208 -3.84 -4.40 0.02
N ILE A 209 -4.71 -3.80 0.85
CA ILE A 209 -5.10 -2.39 0.70
C ILE A 209 -4.79 -1.51 1.92
N VAL A 210 -4.07 -2.07 2.88
CA VAL A 210 -3.72 -1.43 4.16
C VAL A 210 -2.48 -0.54 4.09
N GLY A 211 -1.64 -0.70 3.05
CA GLY A 211 -0.38 0.02 2.92
C GLY A 211 -0.57 1.50 2.60
N ASP A 212 0.32 2.33 3.14
CA ASP A 212 0.42 3.74 2.74
C ASP A 212 1.15 3.86 1.38
N SER A 213 0.87 4.95 0.67
CA SER A 213 1.63 5.40 -0.51
C SER A 213 2.99 5.92 -0.04
N ASN A 214 4.09 5.32 -0.51
CA ASN A 214 5.44 5.70 -0.07
C ASN A 214 6.18 6.53 -1.12
N MET A 215 6.72 7.67 -0.69
CA MET A 215 7.57 8.54 -1.52
C MET A 215 9.03 8.10 -1.56
N ASN A 216 9.48 7.23 -0.65
CA ASN A 216 10.86 6.73 -0.62
C ASN A 216 10.93 5.34 -1.28
N GLU A 217 11.83 5.18 -2.28
CA GLU A 217 11.99 3.93 -3.04
C GLU A 217 12.37 2.76 -2.14
N THR A 218 13.27 2.98 -1.18
CA THR A 218 13.69 1.97 -0.20
C THR A 218 12.52 1.55 0.70
N THR A 219 11.63 2.46 1.10
CA THR A 219 10.44 2.10 1.88
C THR A 219 9.44 1.29 1.06
N THR A 220 9.22 1.65 -0.22
CA THR A 220 8.39 0.83 -1.13
C THR A 220 8.99 -0.56 -1.32
N LEU A 221 10.30 -0.63 -1.57
CA LEU A 221 11.02 -1.90 -1.73
C LEU A 221 10.92 -2.75 -0.45
N LEU A 222 11.18 -2.16 0.72
CA LEU A 222 11.06 -2.80 2.02
C LEU A 222 9.66 -3.38 2.19
N LYS A 223 8.62 -2.55 2.04
CA LYS A 223 7.19 -2.92 2.21
C LYS A 223 6.82 -4.17 1.42
N VAL A 224 7.16 -4.21 0.14
CA VAL A 224 6.83 -5.35 -0.74
C VAL A 224 7.70 -6.56 -0.42
N THR A 225 9.00 -6.34 -0.17
CA THR A 225 9.97 -7.42 0.07
C THR A 225 9.68 -8.19 1.36
N ILE A 226 9.44 -7.50 2.48
CA ILE A 226 9.15 -8.18 3.75
C ILE A 226 7.81 -8.93 3.69
N THR A 227 6.87 -8.44 2.89
CA THR A 227 5.60 -9.14 2.65
C THR A 227 5.82 -10.39 1.81
N ASP A 228 6.65 -10.33 0.76
CA ASP A 228 7.03 -11.52 -0.02
C ASP A 228 7.74 -12.57 0.85
N LEU A 229 8.65 -12.16 1.74
CA LEU A 229 9.32 -13.07 2.68
C LEU A 229 8.32 -13.79 3.60
N VAL A 230 7.37 -13.04 4.19
CA VAL A 230 6.32 -13.64 5.03
C VAL A 230 5.45 -14.60 4.21
N LEU A 231 5.08 -14.24 2.98
CA LEU A 231 4.31 -15.13 2.11
C LEU A 231 5.08 -16.41 1.76
N ARG A 232 6.37 -16.31 1.43
CA ARG A 232 7.24 -17.47 1.15
C ARG A 232 7.36 -18.38 2.37
N MET A 233 7.52 -17.80 3.55
CA MET A 233 7.61 -18.51 4.81
C MET A 233 6.30 -19.29 5.10
N ILE A 234 5.14 -18.66 4.89
CA ILE A 234 3.82 -19.30 5.05
C ILE A 234 3.65 -20.45 4.03
N GLU A 235 3.99 -20.20 2.76
CA GLU A 235 3.91 -21.21 1.70
C GLU A 235 4.84 -22.41 1.92
N ALA A 236 5.97 -22.20 2.59
CA ALA A 236 6.90 -23.26 2.99
C ALA A 236 6.41 -24.05 4.23
N GLY A 237 5.28 -23.67 4.83
CA GLY A 237 4.70 -24.34 5.99
C GLY A 237 5.46 -24.07 7.30
N VAL A 238 6.21 -22.97 7.38
CA VAL A 238 6.87 -22.58 8.63
C VAL A 238 5.82 -22.25 9.68
N VAL A 239 5.92 -22.91 10.83
CA VAL A 239 4.97 -22.73 11.93
C VAL A 239 5.29 -21.43 12.66
N LEU A 240 4.31 -20.53 12.70
CA LEU A 240 4.35 -19.31 13.48
C LEU A 240 3.53 -19.45 14.76
N ARG A 241 3.92 -18.68 15.77
CA ARG A 241 3.08 -18.50 16.96
C ARG A 241 1.75 -17.86 16.53
N ASP A 242 0.65 -18.35 17.10
CA ASP A 242 -0.64 -17.70 16.91
C ASP A 242 -0.65 -16.29 17.54
N MET A 243 -0.72 -15.30 16.65
CA MET A 243 -0.80 -13.87 16.95
C MET A 243 -2.10 -13.25 16.43
N SER A 244 -3.14 -14.08 16.21
CA SER A 244 -4.45 -13.62 15.78
C SER A 244 -4.96 -12.52 16.71
N LEU A 245 -5.30 -11.37 16.14
CA LEU A 245 -5.76 -10.19 16.89
C LEU A 245 -7.24 -10.36 17.27
N GLU A 246 -7.61 -10.01 18.50
CA GLU A 246 -9.01 -10.01 18.94
C GLU A 246 -9.85 -9.05 18.08
N ASN A 247 -9.29 -7.89 17.76
CA ASN A 247 -9.89 -6.90 16.88
C ASN A 247 -8.81 -6.21 16.03
N PRO A 248 -8.57 -6.67 14.80
CA PRO A 248 -7.58 -6.08 13.90
C PRO A 248 -7.77 -4.58 13.63
N ILE A 249 -9.04 -4.11 13.61
CA ILE A 249 -9.41 -2.72 13.28
C ILE A 249 -9.13 -1.77 14.42
N ARG A 250 -9.35 -2.23 15.65
CA ARG A 250 -8.92 -1.49 16.82
C ARG A 250 -7.39 -1.47 16.90
N ALA A 251 -6.76 -2.63 16.71
CA ALA A 251 -5.31 -2.78 16.82
C ALA A 251 -4.54 -1.89 15.83
N ILE A 252 -4.96 -1.83 14.56
CA ILE A 252 -4.29 -1.00 13.54
C ILE A 252 -4.30 0.49 13.90
N ARG A 253 -5.39 0.99 14.47
CA ARG A 253 -5.51 2.39 14.92
C ARG A 253 -4.70 2.66 16.19
N GLU A 254 -4.74 1.74 17.15
CA GLU A 254 -3.95 1.84 18.39
C GLU A 254 -2.44 1.82 18.12
N ILE A 255 -1.99 1.00 17.17
CA ILE A 255 -0.57 0.95 16.74
C ILE A 255 -0.18 2.22 15.98
N SER A 256 -1.03 2.73 15.07
CA SER A 256 -0.72 3.95 14.31
C SER A 256 -0.46 5.17 15.20
N HIS A 257 -1.18 5.29 16.32
CA HIS A 257 -1.05 6.40 17.25
C HIS A 257 0.15 6.29 18.21
N ASP A 258 0.90 5.19 18.19
CA ASP A 258 2.02 4.96 19.10
C ASP A 258 3.35 4.82 18.35
N MET A 259 4.11 5.91 18.31
CA MET A 259 5.43 5.95 17.71
C MET A 259 6.46 5.05 18.41
N SER A 260 6.23 4.69 19.68
CA SER A 260 7.14 3.79 20.41
C SER A 260 6.96 2.32 20.04
N GLY A 261 5.84 1.97 19.39
CA GLY A 261 5.48 0.58 19.09
C GLY A 261 5.23 -0.31 20.32
N ARG A 262 5.11 0.28 21.52
CA ARG A 262 4.96 -0.41 22.82
C ARG A 262 3.50 -0.60 23.24
N ARG A 263 2.55 0.07 22.58
CA ARG A 263 1.12 -0.04 22.81
C ARG A 263 0.68 -1.48 22.65
N ARG A 264 0.13 -2.04 23.73
CA ARG A 264 -0.37 -3.40 23.80
C ARG A 264 -1.72 -3.52 23.10
N VAL A 265 -1.84 -4.51 22.23
CA VAL A 265 -3.07 -4.91 21.55
C VAL A 265 -3.42 -6.35 21.94
N ARG A 266 -4.72 -6.63 22.07
CA ARG A 266 -5.21 -7.92 22.53
C ARG A 266 -5.27 -8.94 21.41
N LEU A 267 -4.80 -10.15 21.70
CA LEU A 267 -4.91 -11.31 20.84
C LEU A 267 -6.20 -12.09 21.14
N ALA A 268 -6.67 -12.90 20.19
CA ALA A 268 -7.86 -13.73 20.32
C ALA A 268 -7.75 -14.76 21.47
N ASN A 269 -6.53 -15.15 21.83
CA ASN A 269 -6.24 -16.06 22.96
C ASN A 269 -6.13 -15.34 24.33
N GLY A 270 -6.46 -14.05 24.40
CA GLY A 270 -6.45 -13.26 25.63
C GLY A 270 -5.08 -12.72 26.05
N ARG A 271 -4.00 -13.10 25.38
CA ARG A 271 -2.68 -12.49 25.58
C ARG A 271 -2.64 -11.11 24.94
N GLU A 272 -1.63 -10.32 25.32
CA GLU A 272 -1.40 -9.00 24.74
C GLU A 272 0.03 -8.91 24.20
N LEU A 273 0.18 -8.34 23.01
CA LEU A 273 1.48 -8.05 22.40
C LEU A 273 1.50 -6.60 21.92
N SER A 274 2.67 -5.99 21.86
CA SER A 274 2.82 -4.70 21.18
C SER A 274 3.04 -4.86 19.68
N GLY A 275 2.82 -3.80 18.90
CA GLY A 275 3.12 -3.82 17.46
C GLY A 275 4.59 -4.14 17.17
N LEU A 276 5.51 -3.65 18.00
CA LEU A 276 6.93 -3.96 17.93
C LEU A 276 7.21 -5.45 18.20
N GLU A 277 6.61 -6.05 19.23
CA GLU A 277 6.79 -7.48 19.51
C GLU A 277 6.25 -8.37 18.40
N ILE A 278 5.11 -8.01 17.80
CA ILE A 278 4.54 -8.73 16.65
C ILE A 278 5.55 -8.69 15.48
N GLN A 279 6.03 -7.49 15.11
CA GLN A 279 6.99 -7.35 14.01
C GLN A 279 8.31 -8.07 14.29
N SER A 280 8.81 -8.04 15.53
CA SER A 280 10.03 -8.75 15.92
C SER A 280 9.91 -10.27 15.81
N GLU A 281 8.74 -10.86 16.14
CA GLU A 281 8.51 -12.30 15.92
C GLU A 281 8.55 -12.64 14.43
N TYR A 282 7.86 -11.87 13.56
CA TYR A 282 7.93 -12.12 12.11
C TYR A 282 9.35 -11.91 11.55
N HIS A 283 10.05 -10.85 11.97
CA HIS A 283 11.41 -10.58 11.52
C HIS A 283 12.35 -11.73 11.86
N SER A 284 12.34 -12.18 13.12
CA SER A 284 13.15 -13.30 13.61
C SER A 284 12.88 -14.58 12.80
N ARG A 285 11.60 -14.91 12.58
CA ARG A 285 11.21 -16.10 11.83
C ARG A 285 11.58 -16.02 10.35
N CYS A 286 11.44 -14.85 9.74
CA CYS A 286 11.88 -14.61 8.38
C CYS A 286 13.41 -14.67 8.27
N ALA A 287 14.16 -14.26 9.28
CA ALA A 287 15.62 -14.36 9.30
C ALA A 287 16.10 -15.82 9.37
N ASP A 288 15.55 -16.61 10.29
CA ASP A 288 15.84 -18.05 10.37
C ASP A 288 15.48 -18.77 9.06
N PHE A 289 14.33 -18.41 8.47
CA PHE A 289 13.88 -18.98 7.20
C PHE A 289 14.80 -18.59 6.04
N ALA A 290 15.19 -17.31 5.95
CA ALA A 290 16.04 -16.83 4.87
C ALA A 290 17.45 -17.42 4.93
N ASP A 291 18.01 -17.59 6.13
CA ASP A 291 19.30 -18.27 6.34
C ASP A 291 19.23 -19.74 5.92
N LYS A 292 18.19 -20.47 6.36
CA LYS A 292 17.97 -21.87 6.00
C LYS A 292 17.83 -22.10 4.49
N GLU A 293 17.08 -21.23 3.80
CA GLU A 293 16.84 -21.33 2.35
C GLU A 293 17.99 -20.73 1.51
N GLY A 294 18.97 -20.08 2.15
CA GLY A 294 20.11 -19.45 1.46
C GLY A 294 19.70 -18.30 0.55
N PHE A 295 18.73 -17.47 0.98
CA PHE A 295 18.32 -16.29 0.22
C PHE A 295 19.43 -15.23 0.16
N GLY A 296 19.39 -14.38 -0.86
CA GLY A 296 20.36 -13.31 -1.09
C GLY A 296 19.74 -12.10 -1.81
N GLY A 297 20.57 -11.10 -2.08
CA GLY A 297 20.16 -9.87 -2.77
C GLY A 297 19.12 -9.07 -1.98
N ASP A 298 18.15 -8.51 -2.69
CA ASP A 298 17.16 -7.58 -2.12
C ASP A 298 16.39 -8.17 -0.93
N LEU A 299 16.16 -9.48 -0.91
CA LEU A 299 15.49 -10.16 0.20
C LEU A 299 16.26 -9.97 1.52
N ILE A 300 17.58 -10.16 1.51
CA ILE A 300 18.42 -10.03 2.69
C ILE A 300 18.66 -8.57 3.02
N ASP A 301 18.95 -7.73 2.03
CA ASP A 301 19.17 -6.29 2.25
C ASP A 301 17.96 -5.64 2.94
N MET A 302 16.74 -5.99 2.53
CA MET A 302 15.51 -5.48 3.12
C MET A 302 15.17 -6.14 4.46
N LEU A 303 15.51 -7.42 4.66
CA LEU A 303 15.39 -8.07 5.96
C LEU A 303 16.32 -7.43 7.01
N GLU A 304 17.54 -7.05 6.63
CA GLU A 304 18.46 -6.30 7.49
C GLU A 304 17.94 -4.90 7.78
N LEU A 305 17.41 -4.20 6.76
CA LEU A 305 16.77 -2.90 6.95
C LEU A 305 15.58 -3.00 7.91
N TRP A 306 14.74 -4.04 7.78
CA TRP A 306 13.64 -4.30 8.70
C TRP A 306 14.16 -4.42 10.14
N GLY A 307 15.17 -5.24 10.39
CA GLY A 307 15.78 -5.40 11.70
C GLY A 307 16.37 -4.10 12.27
N ARG A 308 17.05 -3.31 11.44
CA ARG A 308 17.58 -1.99 11.84
C ARG A 308 16.46 -1.02 12.21
N THR A 309 15.35 -1.02 11.46
CA THR A 309 14.19 -0.17 11.77
C THR A 309 13.54 -0.58 13.09
N LEU A 310 13.35 -1.88 13.34
CA LEU A 310 12.81 -2.36 14.62
C LEU A 310 13.72 -1.97 15.80
N LYS A 311 15.04 -2.13 15.64
CA LYS A 311 16.01 -1.69 16.65
C LYS A 311 15.96 -0.19 16.91
N ALA A 312 15.78 0.62 15.85
CA ALA A 312 15.65 2.07 15.99
C ALA A 312 14.40 2.44 16.80
N ILE A 313 13.27 1.78 16.54
CA ILE A 313 12.01 1.99 17.29
C ILE A 313 12.17 1.58 18.76
N ASP A 314 12.78 0.42 19.03
CA ASP A 314 12.96 -0.06 20.41
C ASP A 314 13.94 0.81 21.22
N SER A 315 14.88 1.49 20.56
CA SER A 315 15.87 2.34 21.23
C SER A 315 15.39 3.74 21.60
N GLN A 316 14.15 4.10 21.26
CA GLN A 316 13.53 5.38 21.66
C GLN A 316 12.99 5.38 23.09
#